data_AF-A0A7K4CNM5-F1
#
_entry.id   AF-A0A7K4CNM5-F1
#
_cell.length_a   1.000
_cell.length_b   1.000
_cell.length_c   1.000
_cell.angle_alpha   90.00
_cell.angle_beta   90.00
_cell.angle_gamma   90.00
#
_symmetry.space_group_name_H-M   'P 1'
#
loop_
_entity.id
_entity.type
_entity.pdbx_description
1 polymer ?
#
loop_
_entity_poly.entity_id
_entity_poly.type
_entity_poly.pdbx_seq_one_letter_code
_entity_poly.pdbx_strand_id
1 'polypeptide(L)' 'MSKETTIKVKVNLDGKGNYNISTKVPFFTHMLQMIAKHARIDMDIEATGDLDHHVVEDAAI' A
#
# COMPACT_ATOMS: atom_id res chain seq x y z
N MET A 1 -19.04 12.18 -2.43
CA MET A 1 -19.06 11.26 -3.61
C MET A 1 -17.90 10.31 -3.43
N SER A 2 -18.15 9.00 -3.34
CA SER A 2 -17.08 8.03 -3.08
C SER A 2 -16.07 8.07 -4.21
N LYS A 3 -14.90 8.65 -3.95
CA LYS A 3 -13.74 8.52 -4.82
C LYS A 3 -13.29 7.06 -4.68
N GLU A 4 -13.75 6.22 -5.60
CA GLU A 4 -13.55 4.77 -5.56
C GLU A 4 -12.05 4.47 -5.54
N THR A 5 -11.57 4.07 -4.37
CA THR A 5 -10.21 3.57 -4.21
C THR A 5 -10.22 2.12 -4.66
N THR A 6 -9.53 1.83 -5.76
CA THR A 6 -9.34 0.46 -6.22
C THR A 6 -8.07 -0.08 -5.58
N ILE A 7 -8.22 -1.12 -4.76
CA ILE A 7 -7.10 -1.81 -4.13
C ILE A 7 -7.12 -3.26 -4.59
N LYS A 8 -6.07 -3.67 -5.29
CA LYS A 8 -5.79 -5.07 -5.61
C LYS A 8 -4.65 -5.55 -4.72
N VAL A 9 -4.89 -6.65 -4.03
CA VAL A 9 -3.92 -7.26 -3.12
C VAL A 9 -3.87 -8.75 -3.41
N LYS A 10 -2.66 -9.25 -3.64
CA LYS A 10 -2.34 -10.67 -3.70
C LYS A 10 -1.19 -10.93 -2.75
N VAL A 11 -1.38 -11.89 -1.86
CA VAL A 11 -0.39 -12.27 -0.86
C VAL A 11 -0.16 -13.77 -0.94
N ASN A 12 1.11 -14.16 -0.94
CA ASN A 12 1.54 -15.54 -0.74
C ASN A 12 2.29 -15.62 0.58
N LEU A 13 1.70 -16.31 1.56
CA LEU A 13 2.27 -16.45 2.90
C LEU A 13 3.48 -17.39 2.93
N ASP A 14 3.56 -18.35 1.99
CA ASP A 14 4.71 -19.26 1.83
C ASP A 14 5.66 -18.73 0.73
N GLY A 15 5.90 -17.42 0.77
CA GLY A 15 6.71 -16.71 -0.22
C GLY A 15 8.21 -16.84 0.01
N LYS A 16 8.96 -16.03 -0.74
CA LYS A 16 10.41 -15.82 -0.56
C LYS A 16 10.76 -14.38 -0.21
N GLY A 17 9.75 -13.53 -0.03
CA GLY A 17 9.91 -12.10 0.24
C GLY A 17 9.97 -11.24 -1.02
N ASN A 18 9.43 -11.73 -2.14
CA ASN A 18 9.29 -10.96 -3.37
C ASN A 18 8.16 -9.95 -3.23
N TYR A 19 8.33 -8.73 -3.73
CA TYR A 19 7.27 -7.75 -3.66
C TYR A 19 7.16 -6.91 -4.93
N ASN A 20 5.92 -6.59 -5.29
CA ASN A 20 5.55 -5.63 -6.32
C ASN A 20 4.46 -4.73 -5.73
N ILE A 21 4.85 -3.58 -5.17
CA ILE A 21 3.95 -2.72 -4.40
C ILE A 21 3.93 -1.33 -5.04
N SER A 22 2.76 -0.91 -5.51
CA SER A 22 2.49 0.41 -6.07
C SER A 22 1.32 1.05 -5.35
N THR A 23 1.59 2.14 -4.61
CA THR A 23 0.58 2.93 -3.91
C THR A 23 0.90 4.42 -4.06
N LYS A 24 -0.11 5.30 -3.95
CA LYS A 24 0.11 6.77 -3.92
C LYS A 24 0.72 7.28 -2.60
N VAL A 25 0.99 6.42 -1.61
CA VAL A 25 1.53 6.80 -0.30
C VAL A 25 2.93 6.20 -0.12
N PRO A 26 4.01 6.96 -0.36
CA PRO A 26 5.39 6.42 -0.35
C PRO A 26 5.78 5.74 0.96
N PHE A 27 5.35 6.30 2.10
CA PHE A 27 5.64 5.73 3.42
C PHE A 27 4.98 4.35 3.60
N PHE A 28 3.73 4.21 3.18
CA PHE A 28 3.00 2.94 3.25
C PHE A 28 3.62 1.88 2.33
N THR A 29 4.01 2.26 1.12
CA THR A 29 4.79 1.40 0.22
C THR A 29 6.06 0.88 0.91
N HIS A 30 6.82 1.75 1.57
CA HIS A 30 8.04 1.35 2.26
C HIS A 30 7.79 0.35 3.39
N MET A 31 6.75 0.58 4.21
CA MET A 31 6.38 -0.35 5.28
C MET A 31 6.04 -1.75 4.73
N LEU A 32 5.22 -1.81 3.68
CA LEU A 32 4.82 -3.08 3.08
C LEU A 32 6.00 -3.85 2.48
N GLN A 33 6.96 -3.15 1.86
CA GLN A 33 8.20 -3.77 1.36
C GLN A 33 9.02 -4.40 2.48
N MET A 34 9.14 -3.71 3.62
CA MET A 34 9.83 -4.24 4.80
C MET A 34 9.12 -5.47 5.35
N ILE A 35 7.79 -5.45 5.42
CA ILE A 35 7.01 -6.61 5.86
C ILE A 35 7.22 -7.79 4.92
N ALA A 36 7.11 -7.62 3.60
CA ALA A 36 7.34 -8.69 2.63
C ALA A 36 8.73 -9.31 2.79
N LYS A 37 9.76 -8.47 2.91
CA LYS A 37 11.16 -8.91 3.05
C LYS A 37 11.44 -9.65 4.37
N HIS A 38 10.95 -9.14 5.49
CA HIS A 38 11.24 -9.72 6.82
C HIS A 38 10.34 -10.88 7.20
N ALA A 39 9.08 -10.86 6.77
CA ALA A 39 8.14 -11.95 6.98
C ALA A 39 8.29 -13.09 5.94
N ARG A 40 9.14 -12.91 4.92
CA ARG A 40 9.34 -13.85 3.80
C ARG A 40 8.03 -14.19 3.07
N ILE A 41 7.14 -13.21 2.95
CA ILE A 41 5.88 -13.35 2.22
C ILE A 41 5.97 -12.61 0.90
N ASP A 42 5.38 -13.18 -0.15
CA ASP A 42 5.32 -12.46 -1.42
C ASP A 42 4.08 -11.57 -1.47
N MET A 43 4.25 -10.32 -1.91
CA MET A 43 3.16 -9.34 -1.99
C MET A 43 3.08 -8.70 -3.36
N ASP A 44 1.90 -8.68 -3.95
CA ASP A 44 1.59 -7.91 -5.15
C ASP A 44 0.40 -6.99 -4.83
N ILE A 45 0.68 -5.69 -4.73
CA ILE A 45 -0.25 -4.67 -4.24
C ILE A 45 -0.29 -3.52 -5.24
N GLU A 46 -1.49 -3.23 -5.73
CA GLU A 46 -1.78 -2.07 -6.58
C GLU A 46 -2.92 -1.29 -5.93
N ALA A 47 -2.61 -0.10 -5.43
CA ALA A 47 -3.59 0.82 -4.85
C ALA A 47 -3.66 2.09 -5.69
N THR A 48 -4.77 2.27 -6.40
CA THR A 48 -5.06 3.45 -7.23
C THR A 48 -6.32 4.15 -6.73
N GLY A 49 -6.22 5.45 -6.49
CA GLY A 49 -7.31 6.27 -5.94
C GLY A 49 -6.81 7.67 -5.63
N ASP A 50 -7.71 8.64 -5.50
CA ASP A 50 -7.35 10.03 -5.22
C ASP A 50 -7.19 10.28 -3.73
N LEU A 51 -5.95 10.54 -3.31
CA LEU A 51 -5.62 11.20 -2.06
C LEU A 51 -5.77 12.74 -2.20
N ASP A 52 -6.75 13.20 -2.98
CA ASP A 52 -6.95 14.63 -3.19
C ASP A 52 -7.90 15.19 -2.13
N HIS A 53 -7.29 16.07 -1.33
CA HIS A 53 -7.83 16.92 -0.26
C HIS A 53 -8.27 16.18 1.00
N HIS A 54 -7.39 16.16 2.01
CA HIS A 54 -7.65 16.44 3.44
C HIS A 54 -6.50 15.97 4.36
N VAL A 55 -5.37 15.47 3.83
CA VAL A 55 -4.20 15.18 4.70
C VAL A 55 -3.56 16.45 5.30
N VAL A 56 -3.87 17.64 4.76
CA VAL A 56 -3.45 18.94 5.34
C VAL A 56 -4.56 19.59 6.19
N GLU A 57 -5.82 19.18 6.04
CA GLU A 57 -6.94 19.78 6.79
C GLU A 57 -7.21 19.03 8.11
N ASP A 58 -6.98 17.71 8.16
CA ASP A 58 -7.12 16.92 9.39
C ASP A 58 -5.82 16.86 10.24
N ALA A 59 -4.74 17.49 9.79
CA ALA A 59 -3.51 17.65 10.58
C ALA A 59 -3.46 18.96 11.40
N ALA A 60 -4.49 19.81 11.26
CA ALA A 60 -4.53 21.15 11.86
C ALA A 60 -5.49 21.30 13.06
N ILE A 61 -6.14 20.23 13.54
CA ILE A 61 -6.92 20.23 14.79
C ILE A 61 -6.51 19.06 15.66
#